data_AF-A0A0R2V473-F1
#
_entry.id   AF-A0A0R2V473-F1
#
_cell.length_a   1.000
_cell.length_b   1.000
_cell.length_c   1.000
_cell.angle_alpha   90.00
_cell.angle_beta   90.00
_cell.angle_gamma   90.00
#
_symmetry.space_group_name_H-M   'P 1'
#
loop_
_entity.id
_entity.type
_entity.pdbx_description
1 polymer ?
#
loop_
_entity_poly.entity_id
_entity_poly.type
_entity_poly.pdbx_seq_one_letter_code
_entity_poly.pdbx_strand_id
1 'polypeptide(L)'
;MPNALFNVPKAINEPVYSYAPGTPERTRLLSTYERMLGEQVDIPMFIGGKEIRTGELRDCRPPHDHQRVIGRYHWGTKEHVEQAVDAALA
;
A
#
# COMPACT_ATOMS: atom_id res chain seq x y z
N MET A 1 -10.90 29.63 15.23
CA MET A 1 -9.58 29.11 15.64
C MET A 1 -9.76 28.37 16.95
N PRO A 2 -9.22 27.14 17.11
CA PRO A 2 -9.28 26.45 18.38
C PRO A 2 -8.36 27.15 19.40
N ASN A 3 -8.91 27.57 20.54
CA ASN A 3 -8.16 28.11 21.67
C ASN A 3 -7.66 26.96 22.57
N ALA A 4 -6.71 26.17 22.07
CA ALA A 4 -6.17 25.00 22.78
C ALA A 4 -4.65 24.88 22.59
N LEU A 5 -3.97 24.33 23.60
CA LEU A 5 -2.58 23.89 23.52
C LEU A 5 -2.58 22.41 23.15
N PHE A 6 -2.22 22.10 21.91
CA PHE A 6 -2.10 20.72 21.44
C PHE A 6 -0.74 20.17 21.87
N ASN A 7 -0.74 19.06 22.59
CA ASN A 7 0.47 18.29 22.86
C ASN A 7 0.40 16.98 22.09
N VAL A 8 1.28 16.81 21.12
CA VAL A 8 1.39 15.54 20.38
C VAL A 8 2.12 14.50 21.23
N PRO A 9 1.83 13.20 21.04
CA PRO A 9 2.61 12.15 21.68
C PRO A 9 4.10 12.28 21.33
N LYS A 10 4.97 12.02 22.30
CA LYS A 10 6.41 12.01 22.08
C LYS A 10 6.75 10.88 21.11
N ALA A 11 7.42 11.20 20.00
CA ALA A 11 7.93 10.20 19.08
C ALA A 11 9.04 9.38 19.75
N ILE A 12 8.92 8.05 19.68
CA ILE A 12 9.94 7.09 20.06
C ILE A 12 10.23 6.19 18.86
N ASN A 13 11.43 5.60 18.80
CA ASN A 13 11.75 4.64 17.75
C ASN A 13 10.86 3.38 17.90
N GLU A 14 10.33 2.90 16.78
CA GLU A 14 9.61 1.63 16.74
C GLU A 14 10.59 0.47 17.04
N PRO A 15 10.24 -0.48 17.92
CA PRO A 15 11.11 -1.61 18.26
C PRO A 15 11.33 -2.53 17.06
N VAL A 16 12.55 -3.03 16.91
CA VAL A 16 12.88 -4.08 15.94
C VAL A 16 12.59 -5.44 16.56
N TYR A 17 11.69 -6.21 15.95
CA TYR A 17 11.42 -7.58 16.39
C TYR A 17 12.49 -8.56 15.90
N SER A 18 12.70 -9.63 16.67
CA SER A 18 13.72 -10.64 16.36
C SER A 18 13.30 -11.63 15.27
N TYR A 19 11.99 -11.91 15.16
CA TYR A 19 11.45 -12.99 14.30
C TYR A 19 12.14 -14.35 14.53
N ALA A 20 12.61 -14.60 15.76
CA ALA A 20 13.24 -15.86 16.12
C ALA A 20 12.27 -17.04 15.99
N PRO A 21 12.77 -18.29 15.90
CA PRO A 21 11.89 -19.47 15.93
C PRO A 21 10.92 -19.46 17.11
N GLY A 22 9.63 -19.73 16.84
CA GLY A 22 8.58 -19.81 17.86
C GLY A 22 7.96 -18.48 18.29
N THR A 23 8.44 -17.33 17.79
CA THR A 23 7.85 -16.04 18.15
C THR A 23 6.54 -15.76 17.39
N PRO A 24 5.57 -15.07 18.01
CA PRO A 24 4.28 -14.81 17.37
C PRO A 24 4.41 -13.92 16.13
N GLU A 25 5.36 -12.98 16.10
CA GLU A 25 5.61 -12.14 14.93
C GLU A 25 6.11 -12.94 13.72
N ARG A 26 6.92 -13.98 13.93
CA ARG A 26 7.36 -14.86 12.83
C ARG A 26 6.18 -15.62 12.25
N THR A 27 5.31 -16.16 13.10
CA THR A 27 4.09 -16.85 12.67
C THR A 27 3.19 -15.92 11.84
N ARG A 28 2.94 -14.70 12.32
CA ARG A 28 2.13 -13.70 11.58
C ARG A 28 2.76 -13.28 10.25
N LEU A 29 4.09 -13.17 10.21
CA LEU A 29 4.82 -12.83 8.99
C LEU A 29 4.63 -13.93 7.93
N LEU A 30 4.86 -15.18 8.31
CA LEU A 30 4.72 -16.32 7.39
C LEU A 30 3.29 -16.49 6.90
N SER A 31 2.30 -16.40 7.80
CA SER A 31 0.89 -16.50 7.39
C SER A 31 0.47 -15.37 6.45
N THR A 32 1.00 -14.16 6.67
CA THR A 32 0.73 -13.01 5.80
C THR A 32 1.39 -13.17 4.44
N TYR A 33 2.64 -13.64 4.42
CA TYR A 33 3.36 -13.91 3.18
C TYR A 33 2.64 -14.95 2.32
N GLU A 34 2.27 -16.10 2.89
CA GLU A 34 1.55 -17.15 2.17
C GLU A 34 0.21 -16.67 1.63
N ARG A 35 -0.54 -15.94 2.45
CA ARG A 35 -1.82 -15.33 2.05
C ARG A 35 -1.63 -14.38 0.86
N MET A 36 -0.71 -13.41 0.97
CA MET A 36 -0.49 -12.41 -0.09
C MET A 36 0.11 -13.01 -1.36
N LEU A 37 0.88 -14.09 -1.25
CA LEU A 37 1.46 -14.79 -2.40
C LEU A 37 0.41 -15.61 -3.17
N GLY A 38 -0.66 -16.04 -2.50
CA GLY A 38 -1.79 -16.76 -3.09
C GLY A 38 -2.94 -15.86 -3.57
N GLU A 39 -2.98 -14.61 -3.13
CA GLU A 39 -3.99 -13.63 -3.57
C GLU A 39 -3.64 -13.00 -4.93
N GLN A 40 -4.67 -12.54 -5.65
CA GLN A 40 -4.52 -11.62 -6.78
C GLN A 40 -5.27 -10.33 -6.46
N VAL A 41 -4.52 -9.27 -6.18
CA VAL A 41 -5.11 -7.98 -5.81
C VAL A 41 -5.42 -7.10 -7.03
N ASP A 42 -6.57 -6.43 -7.01
CA ASP A 42 -6.93 -5.34 -7.93
C ASP A 42 -6.52 -4.01 -7.31
N ILE A 43 -5.67 -3.24 -8.00
CA ILE A 43 -5.08 -2.01 -7.47
C ILE A 43 -5.57 -0.80 -8.28
N PRO A 44 -6.58 -0.05 -7.79
CA PRO A 44 -7.01 1.20 -8.40
C PRO A 44 -6.08 2.37 -8.04
N MET A 45 -6.22 3.48 -8.76
CA MET A 45 -5.65 4.77 -8.33
C MET A 45 -6.63 5.46 -7.37
N PHE A 46 -6.11 6.22 -6.40
CA PHE A 46 -6.92 7.10 -5.56
C PHE A 46 -6.53 8.55 -5.82
N ILE A 47 -7.44 9.33 -6.39
CA ILE A 47 -7.21 10.74 -6.76
C ILE A 47 -8.27 11.59 -6.06
N GLY A 48 -7.85 12.51 -5.18
CA GLY A 48 -8.77 13.34 -4.39
C GLY A 48 -9.76 12.54 -3.54
N GLY A 49 -9.34 11.37 -3.03
CA GLY A 49 -10.19 10.45 -2.27
C GLY A 49 -11.15 9.60 -3.12
N LYS A 50 -11.14 9.74 -4.45
CA LYS A 50 -11.96 8.93 -5.37
C LYS A 50 -11.14 7.78 -5.94
N GLU A 51 -11.76 6.61 -5.99
CA GLU A 51 -11.22 5.42 -6.62
C GLU A 51 -11.39 5.51 -8.15
N ILE A 52 -10.29 5.36 -8.89
CA ILE A 52 -10.24 5.45 -10.35
C ILE A 52 -9.74 4.13 -10.94
N ARG A 53 -10.52 3.57 -11.86
CA ARG A 53 -10.21 2.36 -12.62
C ARG A 53 -10.18 2.66 -14.11
N THR A 54 -9.04 2.40 -14.75
CA THR A 54 -8.83 2.69 -16.18
C THR A 54 -9.11 1.51 -17.10
N GLY A 55 -9.19 0.29 -16.55
CA GLY A 55 -9.20 -0.96 -17.33
C GLY A 55 -7.87 -1.30 -18.03
N GLU A 56 -6.93 -0.37 -18.17
CA GLU A 56 -5.57 -0.65 -18.63
C GLU A 56 -4.79 -1.31 -17.50
N LEU A 57 -4.77 -2.65 -17.47
CA LEU A 57 -4.17 -3.41 -16.38
C LEU A 57 -2.71 -3.78 -16.67
N ARG A 58 -1.86 -3.68 -15.67
CA ARG A 58 -0.48 -4.20 -15.68
C ARG A 58 -0.22 -5.11 -14.48
N ASP A 59 0.61 -6.12 -14.66
CA ASP A 59 0.87 -7.12 -13.62
C ASP A 59 1.83 -6.59 -12.53
N CYS A 60 1.55 -6.96 -11.28
CA CYS A 60 2.48 -6.90 -10.16
C CYS A 60 3.07 -8.30 -9.96
N ARG A 61 4.41 -8.38 -9.91
CA ARG A 61 5.13 -9.65 -9.78
C ARG A 61 6.23 -9.55 -8.72
N PRO A 62 6.43 -10.58 -7.88
CA PRO A 62 7.56 -10.63 -6.96
C PRO A 62 8.89 -10.69 -7.74
N PRO A 63 9.91 -9.89 -7.40
CA PRO A 63 11.20 -9.94 -8.08
C PRO A 63 11.91 -11.30 -7.97
N HIS A 64 11.69 -12.04 -6.88
CA HIS A 64 12.26 -13.37 -6.65
C HIS A 64 11.48 -14.50 -7.33
N ASP A 65 10.28 -14.23 -7.86
CA ASP A 65 9.44 -15.19 -8.59
C ASP A 65 8.64 -14.44 -9.68
N HIS A 66 9.35 -13.99 -10.71
CA HIS A 66 8.82 -13.14 -11.78
C HIS A 66 7.79 -13.85 -12.68
N GLN A 67 7.56 -15.16 -12.50
CA GLN A 67 6.50 -15.89 -13.19
C GLN A 67 5.16 -15.77 -12.47
N ARG A 68 5.17 -15.47 -11.17
CA ARG A 68 3.95 -15.31 -10.39
C ARG A 68 3.37 -13.91 -10.52
N VAL A 69 2.08 -13.83 -10.78
CA VAL A 69 1.29 -12.60 -10.74
C VAL A 69 0.55 -12.56 -9.41
N ILE A 70 0.82 -11.55 -8.59
CA ILE A 70 0.19 -11.35 -7.27
C ILE A 70 -0.88 -10.25 -7.29
N GLY A 71 -1.05 -9.58 -8.43
CA GLY A 71 -2.06 -8.55 -8.59
C GLY A 71 -1.92 -7.82 -9.91
N ARG A 72 -2.88 -6.95 -10.18
CA ARG A 72 -2.89 -6.06 -11.33
C ARG A 72 -3.26 -4.66 -10.89
N TYR A 73 -2.62 -3.67 -11.50
CA TYR A 73 -2.90 -2.27 -11.22
C TYR A 73 -3.39 -1.54 -12.46
N HIS A 74 -4.26 -0.56 -12.22
CA HIS A 74 -4.78 0.33 -13.25
C HIS A 74 -3.73 1.36 -13.65
N TRP A 75 -3.24 1.27 -14.88
CA TRP A 75 -2.26 2.19 -15.43
C TRP A 75 -2.89 3.57 -15.65
N GLY A 76 -2.18 4.61 -15.20
CA GLY A 76 -2.58 6.00 -15.35
C GLY A 76 -2.03 6.64 -16.63
N THR A 77 -2.76 7.65 -17.10
CA THR A 77 -2.39 8.49 -18.24
C THR A 77 -2.03 9.90 -17.78
N LYS A 78 -1.63 10.78 -18.70
CA LYS A 78 -1.32 12.20 -18.40
C LYS A 78 -2.50 12.90 -17.71
N GLU A 79 -3.71 12.62 -18.15
CA GLU A 79 -4.95 13.19 -17.61
C GLU A 79 -5.13 12.83 -16.13
N HIS A 80 -4.76 11.61 -15.73
CA HIS A 80 -4.83 11.18 -14.34
C HIS A 80 -3.80 11.90 -13.45
N VAL A 81 -2.63 12.21 -14.02
CA VAL A 81 -1.62 13.02 -13.33
C VAL A 81 -2.13 14.44 -13.11
N GLU A 82 -2.74 15.06 -14.12
CA GLU A 82 -3.32 16.40 -14.01
C GLU A 82 -4.45 16.43 -12.97
N GLN A 83 -5.35 15.45 -12.99
CA GLN A 83 -6.40 15.31 -11.97
C GLN A 83 -5.83 15.18 -10.55
N ALA A 84 -4.73 14.44 -10.37
CA ALA A 84 -4.07 14.29 -9.08
C ALA A 84 -3.44 15.60 -8.59
N VAL A 85 -2.85 16.38 -9.49
CA VAL A 85 -2.32 17.72 -9.18
C VAL A 85 -3.44 18.66 -8.77
N ASP A 86 -4.50 18.74 -9.58
CA ASP A 86 -5.63 19.63 -9.31
C ASP A 86 -6.33 19.27 -7.99
N ALA A 87 -6.52 17.97 -7.72
CA ALA A 87 -7.11 17.51 -6.47
C ALA A 87 -6.26 17.81 -5.23
N ALA A 88 -4.93 17.88 -5.38
CA ALA A 88 -4.03 18.22 -4.28
C ALA A 88 -3.93 19.74 -4.02
N LEU A 89 -4.25 20.57 -5.00
CA LEU A 89 -4.25 22.04 -4.90
C LEU A 89 -5.60 22.63 -4.45
N ALA A 90 -6.68 21.84 -4.51
CA ALA A 90 -8.05 22.24 -4.19
C ALA A 90 -8.32 22.44 -2.68
#